data_AF-K1ZQA1-F1
#
_entry.id   AF-K1ZQA1-F1
#
_cell.length_a   1.000
_cell.length_b   1.000
_cell.length_c   1.000
_cell.angle_alpha   90.00
_cell.angle_beta   90.00
_cell.angle_gamma   90.00
#
_symmetry.space_group_name_H-M   'P 1'
#
loop_
_entity.id
_entity.type
_entity.pdbx_description
1 polymer ?
#
loop_
_entity_poly.entity_id
_entity_poly.type
_entity_poly.pdbx_seq_one_letter_code
_entity_poly.pdbx_strand_id
1 'polypeptide(L)'
;MGYTPALLTLTWVGYKGNETTGLSGASGALPIWTNFMKRATANRFYTDFEPTSKIIILPIDRKSRLLHQSSCGNDKYDEYFIEGTEPSEFCK
;
A
#
# COMPACT_ATOMS: atom_id res chain seq x y z
N MET A 1 -10.44 -6.62 1.73
CA MET A 1 -9.42 -7.65 1.45
C MET A 1 -8.07 -7.09 1.85
N GLY A 2 -7.14 -7.92 2.31
CA GLY A 2 -5.77 -7.53 2.61
C GLY A 2 -4.89 -8.75 2.82
N TYR A 3 -3.58 -8.57 2.76
CA TYR A 3 -2.62 -9.67 2.78
C TYR A 3 -1.26 -9.31 3.38
N THR A 4 -0.52 -10.36 3.74
CA THR A 4 0.93 -10.40 4.00
C THR A 4 1.53 -11.35 2.95
N PRO A 5 2.88 -11.45 2.81
CA PRO A 5 3.46 -12.42 1.88
C PRO A 5 3.00 -13.88 2.09
N ALA A 6 2.59 -14.23 3.31
CA ALA A 6 2.22 -15.60 3.68
C ALA A 6 0.72 -15.81 3.97
N LEU A 7 -0.13 -14.78 3.84
CA LEU A 7 -1.55 -14.88 4.21
C LEU A 7 -2.40 -13.84 3.48
N LEU A 8 -3.43 -14.30 2.75
CA LEU A 8 -4.50 -13.48 2.17
C LEU A 8 -5.79 -13.65 2.99
N THR A 9 -6.47 -12.55 3.30
CA THR A 9 -7.77 -12.59 3.97
C THR A 9 -8.78 -11.67 3.31
N LEU A 10 -9.96 -12.20 3.04
CA LEU A 10 -11.14 -11.47 2.58
C LEU A 10 -12.21 -11.50 3.66
N THR A 11 -12.86 -10.36 3.87
CA THR A 11 -13.99 -10.23 4.78
C THR A 11 -15.06 -9.40 4.09
N TRP A 12 -16.30 -9.84 4.21
CA TRP A 12 -17.47 -9.19 3.65
C TRP A 12 -18.59 -9.19 4.69
N VAL A 13 -19.41 -8.14 4.68
CA VAL A 13 -20.57 -7.97 5.58
C VAL A 13 -21.76 -7.56 4.74
N GLY A 14 -22.87 -8.26 4.91
CA GLY A 14 -24.14 -7.92 4.28
C GLY A 14 -25.27 -8.77 4.80
N TYR A 15 -26.49 -8.32 4.52
CA TYR A 15 -27.69 -9.09 4.80
C TYR A 15 -27.98 -10.07 3.68
N LYS A 16 -28.74 -11.12 4.01
CA LYS A 16 -29.12 -12.15 3.05
C LYS A 16 -30.09 -11.62 1.97
N GLY A 17 -30.95 -10.66 2.29
CA GLY A 17 -32.02 -10.17 1.42
C GLY A 17 -31.64 -8.96 0.56
N ASN A 18 -30.36 -8.74 0.26
CA ASN A 18 -29.85 -7.57 -0.48
C ASN A 18 -30.23 -6.21 0.14
N GLU A 19 -30.57 -6.18 1.43
CA GLU A 19 -30.86 -4.94 2.13
C GLU A 19 -29.58 -4.12 2.36
N THR A 20 -29.74 -2.80 2.48
CA THR A 20 -28.62 -1.91 2.78
C THR A 20 -28.16 -2.09 4.23
N THR A 21 -26.85 -2.21 4.43
CA THR A 21 -26.27 -2.36 5.77
C THR A 21 -26.12 -1.03 6.51
N GLY A 22 -26.08 0.09 5.78
CA GLY A 22 -25.70 1.41 6.33
C GLY A 22 -24.21 1.50 6.70
N LEU A 23 -23.41 0.45 6.44
CA LEU A 23 -22.00 0.38 6.77
C LEU A 23 -21.14 0.54 5.51
N SER A 24 -19.98 1.19 5.65
CA SER A 24 -18.93 1.14 4.63
C SER A 24 -18.08 -0.12 4.84
N GLY A 25 -17.24 -0.46 3.87
CA GLY A 25 -16.23 -1.52 4.06
C GLY A 25 -15.32 -1.25 5.26
N ALA A 26 -15.03 0.03 5.54
CA ALA A 26 -14.18 0.44 6.65
C ALA A 26 -14.87 0.33 8.03
N SER A 27 -16.18 0.59 8.12
CA SER A 27 -16.90 0.48 9.40
C SER A 27 -17.48 -0.92 9.66
N GLY A 28 -17.74 -1.71 8.61
CA GLY A 28 -18.30 -3.06 8.74
C GLY A 28 -17.25 -4.18 8.66
N ALA A 29 -16.60 -4.33 7.51
CA ALA A 29 -15.75 -5.49 7.23
C ALA A 29 -14.32 -5.36 7.80
N LEU A 30 -13.76 -4.15 7.80
CA LEU A 30 -12.37 -3.91 8.24
C LEU A 30 -12.11 -4.24 9.73
N PRO A 31 -13.01 -3.97 10.69
CA PRO A 31 -12.77 -4.34 12.09
C PRO A 31 -12.68 -5.87 12.28
N ILE A 32 -13.50 -6.63 11.55
CA ILE A 32 -13.48 -8.11 11.56
C ILE A 32 -12.15 -8.60 10.99
N TRP A 33 -11.75 -8.09 9.82
CA TRP A 33 -10.47 -8.41 9.19
C TRP A 33 -9.28 -8.11 10.11
N THR A 34 -9.30 -6.93 10.75
CA THR A 34 -8.22 -6.48 11.65
C THR A 34 -8.09 -7.38 12.88
N ASN A 35 -9.22 -7.75 13.50
CA ASN A 35 -9.21 -8.64 14.65
C ASN A 35 -8.64 -10.02 14.28
N PHE A 36 -9.07 -10.58 13.15
CA PHE A 36 -8.56 -11.84 12.63
C PHE A 36 -7.05 -11.76 12.35
N MET A 37 -6.61 -10.77 11.57
CA MET A 37 -5.21 -10.68 11.15
C MET A 37 -4.27 -10.47 12.33
N LYS A 38 -4.63 -9.62 13.31
CA LYS A 38 -3.82 -9.43 14.53
C LYS A 38 -3.55 -10.74 15.26
N ARG A 39 -4.52 -11.66 15.30
CA ARG A 39 -4.36 -12.98 15.92
C ARG A 39 -3.61 -13.95 15.01
N ALA A 40 -3.96 -13.98 13.72
CA ALA A 40 -3.39 -14.89 12.75
C ALA A 40 -1.89 -14.66 12.48
N THR A 41 -1.41 -13.42 12.66
CA THR A 41 0.00 -13.03 12.44
C THR A 41 0.81 -12.87 13.74
N ALA A 42 0.20 -12.99 14.93
CA ALA A 42 0.85 -12.65 16.21
C ALA A 42 2.18 -13.39 16.49
N ASN A 43 2.29 -14.65 16.05
CA ASN A 43 3.47 -15.49 16.27
C ASN A 43 4.16 -15.89 14.96
N ARG A 44 3.92 -15.15 13.87
CA ARG A 44 4.60 -15.39 12.59
C ARG A 44 5.79 -14.44 12.45
N PHE A 45 6.87 -14.92 11.85
CA PHE A 45 7.95 -14.04 11.44
C PHE A 45 7.42 -13.02 10.43
N TYR A 46 7.72 -11.76 10.66
CA TYR A 46 7.45 -10.71 9.70
C TYR A 46 8.38 -10.91 8.49
N THR A 47 7.80 -10.87 7.31
CA THR A 47 8.51 -10.88 6.03
C THR A 47 7.97 -9.71 5.24
N ASP A 48 8.87 -8.92 4.66
CA ASP A 48 8.48 -7.79 3.84
C ASP A 48 8.20 -8.23 2.40
N PHE A 49 7.58 -7.35 1.61
CA PHE A 49 7.45 -7.55 0.18
C PHE A 49 8.74 -7.14 -0.52
N GLU A 50 9.55 -8.12 -0.91
CA GLU A 50 10.78 -7.88 -1.64
C GLU A 50 10.47 -7.38 -3.07
N PRO A 51 11.03 -6.23 -3.49
CA PRO A 51 10.92 -5.77 -4.87
C PRO A 51 11.51 -6.81 -5.84
N THR A 52 10.80 -7.06 -6.95
CA THR A 52 11.38 -7.86 -8.03
C THR A 52 12.46 -7.07 -8.76
N SER A 53 13.31 -7.74 -9.54
CA SER A 53 14.43 -7.11 -10.27
C SER A 53 14.04 -6.02 -11.28
N LYS A 54 12.74 -5.81 -11.53
CA LYS A 54 12.20 -4.80 -12.45
C LYS A 54 11.59 -3.60 -11.73
N ILE A 55 11.75 -3.52 -10.40
CA ILE A 55 11.29 -2.38 -9.61
C ILE A 55 12.51 -1.56 -9.20
N ILE A 56 12.48 -0.27 -9.52
CA ILE A 56 13.49 0.71 -9.09
C ILE A 56 12.89 1.66 -8.06
N ILE A 57 13.72 2.15 -7.16
CA ILE A 57 13.33 3.10 -6.11
C ILE A 57 14.06 4.40 -6.39
N LEU A 58 13.31 5.48 -6.59
CA LEU A 58 13.87 6.78 -6.93
C LEU A 58 13.36 7.86 -5.97
N PRO A 59 14.22 8.84 -5.62
CA PRO A 59 13.81 9.96 -4.81
C PRO A 59 12.97 10.93 -5.67
N ILE A 60 11.73 11.16 -5.27
CA ILE A 60 10.80 12.07 -5.94
C ILE A 60 10.59 13.31 -5.09
N ASP A 61 10.64 14.49 -5.74
CA ASP A 61 10.31 15.75 -5.09
C ASP A 61 8.80 15.81 -4.79
N ARG A 62 8.45 16.18 -3.56
CA ARG A 62 7.06 16.10 -3.08
C ARG A 62 6.12 17.05 -3.82
N LYS A 63 6.63 18.20 -4.27
CA LYS A 63 5.81 19.26 -4.90
C LYS A 63 5.62 19.04 -6.39
N SER A 64 6.72 18.84 -7.12
CA SER A 64 6.73 18.69 -8.58
C SER A 64 6.35 17.29 -9.03
N ARG A 65 6.54 16.27 -8.17
CA ARG A 65 6.37 14.85 -8.50
C ARG A 65 7.35 14.36 -9.59
N LEU A 66 8.47 15.09 -9.76
CA LEU A 66 9.58 14.78 -10.67
C LEU A 66 10.79 14.23 -9.90
N LEU A 67 11.82 13.78 -10.62
CA LEU A 67 13.05 13.29 -10.00
C LEU A 67 13.66 14.39 -9.13
N HIS A 68 13.96 14.04 -7.88
CA HIS A 68 14.58 14.96 -6.94
C HIS A 68 16.05 15.18 -7.27
N GLN A 69 16.48 16.43 -7.19
CA GLN A 69 17.89 16.82 -7.25
C GLN A 69 18.20 17.90 -6.21
N SER A 70 19.49 18.16 -5.99
CA SER A 70 19.96 19.08 -4.93
C SER A 70 19.40 20.51 -5.02
N SER A 71 19.00 20.97 -6.21
CA SER A 71 18.40 22.31 -6.38
C SER A 71 17.00 22.43 -5.79
N CYS A 72 16.29 21.31 -5.59
CA CYS A 72 14.90 21.29 -5.15
C CYS A 72 14.75 21.31 -3.62
N GLY A 73 15.86 21.48 -2.89
CA GLY A 73 15.88 21.41 -1.43
C GLY A 73 15.85 19.97 -0.92
N ASN A 74 15.30 19.74 0.26
CA ASN A 74 15.34 18.43 0.94
C ASN A 74 13.96 17.72 1.01
N ASP A 75 12.90 18.29 0.42
CA ASP A 75 11.54 17.72 0.50
C ASP A 75 11.32 16.63 -0.56
N LYS A 76 11.82 15.43 -0.24
CA LYS A 76 11.76 14.25 -1.11
C LYS A 76 11.19 13.04 -0.37
N TYR A 77 10.72 12.06 -1.13
CA TYR A 77 10.33 10.75 -0.65
C TYR A 77 10.73 9.68 -1.67
N ASP A 78 11.00 8.47 -1.19
CA ASP A 78 11.28 7.33 -2.06
C ASP A 78 9.97 6.80 -2.64
N GLU A 79 9.94 6.59 -3.95
CA GLU A 79 8.80 6.04 -4.68
C GLU A 79 9.26 4.88 -5.56
N TYR A 80 8.39 3.88 -5.70
CA TYR A 80 8.67 2.64 -6.42
C TYR A 80 8.12 2.72 -7.84
N PHE A 81 8.95 2.42 -8.83
CA PHE A 81 8.57 2.41 -10.24
C PHE A 81 8.90 1.07 -10.90
N ILE A 82 8.10 0.69 -11.89
CA ILE A 82 8.53 -0.33 -12.85
C ILE A 82 9.61 0.31 -13.73
N GLU A 83 10.72 -0.38 -13.93
CA GLU A 83 11.80 0.08 -14.80
C GLU A 83 11.27 0.48 -16.18
N GLY A 84 11.62 1.69 -16.63
CA GLY A 84 11.15 2.31 -17.87
C GLY A 84 9.83 3.09 -17.75
N THR A 85 9.23 3.17 -16.56
CA THR A 85 8.02 3.98 -16.29
C THR A 85 8.27 5.15 -15.36
N GLU A 86 9.49 5.28 -14.85
CA GLU A 86 9.89 6.38 -14.00
C GLU A 86 9.86 7.74 -14.71
N PRO A 87 9.66 8.85 -13.97
CA PRO A 87 9.86 10.19 -14.50
C PRO A 87 11.31 10.35 -15.01
N SER A 88 11.48 11.00 -16.16
CA SER A 88 12.80 11.29 -16.73
C SER A 88 13.27 12.73 -16.49
N GLU A 89 12.37 13.62 -16.08
CA GLU A 89 12.66 15.02 -15.81
C GLU A 89 12.98 15.25 -14.33
N PHE A 90 13.88 16.20 -14.08
CA PHE A 90 14.20 16.67 -12.75
C PHE A 90 13.34 17.87 -12.37
N CYS A 91 13.07 18.02 -11.08
CA CYS A 91 12.48 19.23 -10.52
C CYS A 91 13.35 20.46 -10.83
N LYS A 92 12.69 21.59 -11.11
CA LYS A 92 13.35 22.86 -11.43
C LYS A 92 13.55 23.71 -10.18
#